data_AF-A0A3D5F2C8-F1
#
_entry.id   AF-A0A3D5F2C8-F1
#
_cell.length_a   1.000
_cell.length_b   1.000
_cell.length_c   1.000
_cell.angle_alpha   90.00
_cell.angle_beta   90.00
_cell.angle_gamma   90.00
#
_symmetry.space_group_name_H-M   'P 1'
#
loop_
_entity.id
_entity.type
_entity.pdbx_description
1 polymer ?
#
loop_
_entity_poly.entity_id
_entity_poly.type
_entity_poly.pdbx_seq_one_letter_code
_entity_poly.pdbx_strand_id
1 'polypeptide(L)' 'MTSNRELLDRSLKAVWHPCTQMKQHASAVDALPLVPIASGKGVWLYDFDGHRYL' A
#
# COMPACT_ATOMS: atom_id res chain seq x y z
N MET A 1 10.45 2.49 13.11
CA MET A 1 9.38 3.09 12.29
C MET A 1 8.77 1.98 11.46
N THR A 2 7.45 1.94 11.29
CA THR A 2 6.80 0.93 10.43
C THR A 2 7.14 1.22 8.97
N SER A 3 7.55 0.22 8.19
CA SER A 3 7.86 0.36 6.76
C SER A 3 6.67 0.05 5.86
N ASN A 4 6.76 0.44 4.58
CA ASN A 4 5.73 0.08 3.59
C ASN A 4 5.56 -1.45 3.49
N ARG A 5 6.66 -2.21 3.52
CA ARG A 5 6.65 -3.68 3.41
C ARG A 5 5.87 -4.34 4.53
N GLU A 6 6.09 -3.91 5.77
CA GLU A 6 5.39 -4.45 6.95
C GLU A 6 3.87 -4.20 6.89
N LEU A 7 3.46 -3.02 6.42
CA LEU A 7 2.04 -2.71 6.25
C LEU A 7 1.40 -3.53 5.14
N LEU A 8 2.11 -3.76 4.04
CA LEU A 8 1.63 -4.60 2.94
C LEU A 8 1.44 -6.05 3.39
N ASP A 9 2.40 -6.62 4.12
CA ASP A 9 2.28 -7.99 4.64
C ASP A 9 1.14 -8.16 5.64
N ARG A 10 0.89 -7.14 6.47
CA ARG A 10 -0.27 -7.15 7.37
C ARG A 10 -1.58 -7.03 6.60
N SER A 11 -1.62 -6.17 5.59
CA SER A 11 -2.80 -5.96 4.76
C SER A 11 -3.19 -7.23 3.99
N LEU A 12 -2.23 -7.92 3.38
CA LEU A 12 -2.45 -9.15 2.61
C LEU A 12 -3.12 -10.25 3.44
N LYS A 13 -2.90 -10.25 4.76
CA LYS A 13 -3.45 -11.28 5.67
C LYS A 13 -4.87 -10.99 6.14
N ALA A 14 -5.34 -9.75 6.07
CA ALA A 14 -6.51 -9.33 6.83
C ALA A 14 -7.44 -8.33 6.13
N VAL A 15 -7.05 -7.76 4.99
CA VAL A 15 -7.80 -6.66 4.35
C VAL A 15 -8.21 -7.06 2.94
N TRP A 16 -9.52 -7.03 2.70
CA TRP A 16 -10.08 -7.09 1.35
C TRP A 16 -10.34 -5.68 0.85
N HIS A 17 -9.55 -5.22 -0.12
CA HIS A 17 -9.58 -3.82 -0.57
C HIS A 17 -10.72 -3.57 -1.56
N PRO A 18 -11.45 -2.44 -1.42
CA PRO A 18 -12.41 -2.02 -2.43
C PRO A 18 -11.68 -1.62 -3.71
N CYS A 19 -12.34 -1.82 -4.87
CA CYS A 19 -11.81 -1.43 -6.17
C CYS A 19 -10.41 -2.02 -6.52
N THR A 20 -10.02 -3.11 -5.84
CA THR A 20 -8.77 -3.84 -6.09
C THR A 20 -9.08 -5.23 -6.62
N GLN A 21 -8.39 -5.66 -7.67
CA GLN A 21 -8.45 -7.05 -8.12
C GLN A 21 -7.70 -7.91 -7.10
N MET A 22 -8.43 -8.58 -6.20
CA MET A 22 -7.84 -9.27 -5.05
C MET A 22 -7.06 -10.55 -5.38
N LYS A 23 -7.38 -11.24 -6.49
CA LYS A 23 -6.60 -12.38 -6.99
C LYS A 23 -5.22 -11.95 -7.49
N GLN A 24 -5.14 -10.82 -8.19
CA GLN A 24 -3.86 -10.23 -8.62
C GLN A 24 -3.11 -9.67 -7.42
N HIS A 25 -3.80 -8.96 -6.51
CA HIS A 25 -3.19 -8.43 -5.29
C HIS A 25 -2.54 -9.51 -4.41
N ALA A 26 -3.16 -10.68 -4.30
CA ALA A 26 -2.60 -11.83 -3.56
C ALA A 26 -1.53 -12.63 -4.36
N SER A 27 -1.31 -12.33 -5.64
CA SER A 27 -0.35 -13.04 -6.50
C SER A 27 1.07 -12.56 -6.23
N ALA A 28 2.01 -13.48 -6.08
CA ALA A 28 3.43 -13.14 -5.96
C ALA A 28 4.06 -12.66 -7.29
N VAL A 29 3.41 -12.92 -8.42
CA VAL A 29 3.94 -12.64 -9.77
C VAL A 29 3.29 -11.41 -10.40
N ASP A 30 2.00 -11.20 -10.13
CA ASP A 30 1.18 -10.14 -10.76
C ASP A 30 0.63 -9.13 -9.73
N ALA A 31 1.25 -9.01 -8.55
CA ALA A 31 0.81 -8.06 -7.54
C ALA A 31 0.94 -6.63 -8.06
N LEU A 32 -0.19 -5.95 -8.17
CA LEU A 32 -0.22 -4.49 -8.31
C LEU A 32 0.34 -3.85 -7.04
N PRO A 33 1.24 -2.86 -7.14
CA PRO A 33 1.83 -2.22 -5.97
C PRO A 33 0.76 -1.40 -5.25
N LEU A 34 0.32 -1.87 -4.09
CA LEU A 34 -0.39 -1.03 -3.14
C LEU A 34 0.60 -0.08 -2.46
N VAL A 35 0.18 1.15 -2.24
CA VAL A 35 0.99 2.17 -1.56
C VAL A 35 0.30 2.54 -0.25
N PRO A 36 0.86 2.18 0.91
CA PRO A 36 0.32 2.62 2.19
C PRO A 36 0.65 4.10 2.41
N ILE A 37 -0.36 4.90 2.77
CA ILE A 37 -0.22 6.34 2.94
C ILE A 37 -0.18 6.68 4.43
N ALA A 38 0.88 7.38 4.86
CA ALA A 38 1.09 7.79 6.25
C ALA A 38 0.46 9.16 6.55
N SER A 39 0.57 10.12 5.63
CA SER A 39 0.03 11.47 5.80
C SER A 39 -0.19 12.19 4.47
N GLY A 40 -0.94 13.29 4.50
CA GLY A 40 -1.11 14.21 3.37
C GLY A 40 -0.78 15.65 3.77
N LYS A 41 -0.22 16.43 2.85
CA LYS A 41 0.04 17.87 3.01
C LYS A 41 -0.18 18.61 1.69
N GLY A 42 -1.23 19.45 1.66
CA GLY A 42 -1.68 20.06 0.41
C GLY A 42 -2.10 18.98 -0.59
N VAL A 43 -1.57 19.03 -1.80
CA VAL A 43 -1.82 18.04 -2.86
C VAL A 43 -0.93 16.79 -2.75
N TRP A 44 0.01 16.75 -1.80
CA TRP A 44 0.98 15.66 -1.70
C TRP A 44 0.55 14.61 -0.68
N LEU A 45 0.79 13.34 -1.02
CA LEU A 45 0.71 12.21 -0.11
C LEU A 45 2.11 11.71 0.22
N TYR A 46 2.31 11.20 1.43
CA TYR A 46 3.58 10.66 1.91
C TYR A 46 3.39 9.24 2.42
N ASP A 47 4.27 8.32 2.02
CA ASP A 47 4.27 6.95 2.53
C ASP A 47 5.16 6.79 3.78
N PHE A 48 5.33 5.55 4.23
CA PHE A 48 6.10 5.24 5.44
C PHE A 48 7.62 5.14 5.21
N ASP A 49 8.07 5.09 3.96
CA ASP A 49 9.49 5.04 3.61
C ASP A 49 10.02 6.44 3.20
N GLY A 50 9.16 7.46 3.21
CA GLY A 50 9.51 8.86 2.95
C GLY A 50 9.34 9.29 1.50
N HIS A 51 8.73 8.47 0.64
CA HIS A 51 8.36 8.88 -0.71
C HIS A 51 7.15 9.79 -0.68
N ARG A 52 7.02 10.63 -1.72
CA ARG A 52 5.89 11.53 -1.92
C ARG A 52 5.24 11.33 -3.28
N TYR A 53 3.92 11.49 -3.32
CA TYR A 53 3.07 11.25 -4.48
C TYR A 53 2.15 12.46 -4.71
N LEU A 54 1.84 12.74 -5.98
CA LEU A 54 0.88 13.77 -6.42
C LEU A 54 -0.36 13.09 -7.00
#